data_AF-A0A0N5CIF4-F1
#
_entry.id   AF-A0A0N5CIF4-F1
#
_cell.length_a   1.000
_cell.length_b   1.000
_cell.length_c   1.000
_cell.angle_alpha   90.00
_cell.angle_beta   90.00
_cell.angle_gamma   90.00
#
_symmetry.space_group_name_H-M   'P 1'
#
loop_
_entity.id
_entity.type
_entity.pdbx_description
1 polymer ?
#
loop_
_entity_poly.entity_id
_entity_poly.type
_entity_poly.pdbx_seq_one_letter_code
_entity_poly.pdbx_strand_id
1 'polypeptide(L)'
;MMTKFLYLHENEYIKVEDVYIPIENNEPRLQEMENLLLKMDLKNVMYFEIVVTGETIIFDVLDRYFKYGTTVESLQINIQKCPSFEGFSRFIRKIRYVTYLWLNKLCFLSQPIPVDFTLPMIDNLNNLCLVECECTKFVNPKMITNLNCNNKNLKRILVFLTVRTWNMN
;
A
#
# COMPACT_ATOMS: atom_id res chain seq x y z
N MET A 1 12.94 8.01 -13.91
CA MET A 1 12.03 7.50 -12.85
C MET A 1 12.49 6.08 -12.53
N MET A 2 13.07 5.79 -11.36
CA MET A 2 13.53 4.42 -11.10
C MET A 2 12.38 3.56 -10.60
N THR A 3 11.68 2.91 -11.53
CA THR A 3 10.76 1.82 -11.21
C THR A 3 11.50 0.49 -11.34
N LYS A 4 11.54 -0.30 -10.27
CA LYS A 4 12.03 -1.67 -10.23
C LYS A 4 10.83 -2.58 -9.95
N PHE A 5 10.54 -3.44 -10.93
CA PHE A 5 9.57 -4.50 -10.79
C PHE A 5 10.30 -5.83 -10.73
N LEU A 6 10.01 -6.63 -9.72
CA LEU A 6 10.53 -7.98 -9.60
C LEU A 6 9.36 -8.93 -9.41
N TYR A 7 9.31 -9.95 -10.25
CA TYR A 7 8.40 -11.09 -10.11
C TYR A 7 9.21 -12.38 -10.03
N LEU A 8 8.97 -13.18 -8.99
CA LEU A 8 9.58 -14.49 -8.82
C LEU A 8 8.47 -15.55 -8.83
N HIS A 9 8.33 -16.24 -9.97
CA HIS A 9 7.26 -17.20 -10.21
C HIS A 9 7.26 -18.37 -9.20
N GLU A 10 8.43 -18.84 -8.77
CA GLU A 10 8.53 -19.95 -7.81
C GLU A 10 8.10 -19.57 -6.38
N ASN A 11 8.02 -18.27 -6.09
CA ASN A 11 7.69 -17.72 -4.76
C ASN A 11 6.45 -16.81 -4.77
N GLU A 12 5.66 -16.76 -5.85
CA GLU A 12 4.49 -15.86 -6.03
C GLU A 12 4.70 -14.44 -5.45
N TYR A 13 5.92 -13.92 -5.63
CA TYR A 13 6.40 -12.69 -4.99
C TYR A 13 6.43 -11.56 -6.01
N ILE A 14 5.73 -10.47 -5.69
CA ILE A 14 5.68 -9.23 -6.47
C ILE A 14 6.33 -8.13 -5.65
N LYS A 15 7.37 -7.49 -6.19
CA LYS A 15 7.92 -6.25 -5.62
C LYS A 15 7.85 -5.14 -6.64
N VAL A 16 7.26 -4.04 -6.21
CA VAL A 16 7.19 -2.78 -6.93
C VAL A 16 7.93 -1.75 -6.08
N GLU A 17 9.04 -1.25 -6.59
CA GLU A 17 9.77 -0.14 -5.99
C GLU A 17 9.78 0.99 -7.01
N ASP A 18 9.13 2.10 -6.70
CA ASP A 18 9.09 3.27 -7.55
C ASP A 18 9.63 4.50 -6.83
N VAL A 19 10.76 4.98 -7.34
CA VAL A 19 11.47 6.14 -6.81
C VAL A 19 11.51 7.18 -7.91
N TYR A 20 10.86 8.32 -7.67
CA TYR A 20 10.95 9.44 -8.61
C TYR A 20 12.39 9.95 -8.70
N ILE A 21 12.96 9.85 -9.89
CA ILE A 21 14.20 10.51 -10.31
C ILE A 21 13.85 11.17 -11.65
N PRO A 22 13.85 12.50 -11.77
CA PRO A 22 13.43 13.20 -12.98
C PRO A 22 14.39 12.86 -14.12
N ILE A 23 13.93 12.07 -15.09
CA ILE A 23 14.55 11.88 -16.40
C ILE A 23 13.38 11.72 -17.38
N GLU A 24 13.46 12.44 -18.49
CA GLU A 24 12.43 12.63 -19.52
C GLU A 24 11.62 11.35 -19.85
N ASN A 25 10.29 11.49 -19.82
CA ASN A 25 9.28 10.42 -19.86
C ASN A 25 9.26 9.62 -21.17
N ASN A 26 10.08 8.57 -21.27
CA ASN A 26 9.92 7.43 -22.18
C ASN A 26 10.61 6.17 -21.58
N GLU A 27 10.29 5.82 -20.34
CA GLU A 27 10.95 4.72 -19.61
C GLU A 27 10.45 3.33 -20.08
N PRO A 28 11.30 2.50 -20.75
CA PRO A 28 10.92 1.15 -21.20
C PRO A 28 10.47 0.22 -20.06
N ARG A 29 10.91 0.51 -18.83
CA ARG A 29 10.63 -0.28 -17.63
C ARG A 29 9.16 -0.29 -17.23
N LEU A 30 8.42 0.80 -17.50
CA LEU A 30 6.99 0.83 -17.24
C LEU A 30 6.26 -0.17 -18.15
N GLN A 31 6.62 -0.18 -19.44
CA GLN A 31 6.06 -1.11 -20.42
C GLN A 31 6.43 -2.56 -20.09
N GLU A 32 7.67 -2.82 -19.65
CA GLU A 32 8.10 -4.13 -19.16
C GLU A 32 7.26 -4.60 -17.96
N MET A 33 7.04 -3.72 -16.99
CA MET A 33 6.19 -4.01 -15.82
C MET A 33 4.75 -4.33 -16.24
N GLU A 34 4.14 -3.50 -17.09
CA GLU A 34 2.79 -3.74 -17.58
C GLU A 34 2.68 -5.07 -18.35
N ASN A 35 3.68 -5.40 -19.15
CA ASN A 35 3.77 -6.69 -19.86
C ASN A 35 3.88 -7.88 -18.89
N LEU A 36 4.52 -7.71 -17.74
CA LEU A 36 4.58 -8.73 -16.70
C LEU A 36 3.24 -8.85 -15.97
N LEU A 37 2.65 -7.73 -15.54
CA LEU A 37 1.34 -7.70 -14.88
C LEU A 37 0.24 -8.35 -15.74
N LEU A 38 0.29 -8.17 -17.07
CA LEU A 38 -0.63 -8.81 -18.01
C LEU A 38 -0.57 -10.35 -18.01
N LYS A 39 0.59 -10.93 -17.67
CA LYS A 39 0.84 -12.37 -17.73
C LYS A 39 0.66 -13.08 -16.39
N MET A 40 0.50 -12.32 -15.31
CA MET A 40 0.44 -12.84 -13.95
C MET A 40 -1.00 -13.17 -13.53
N ASP A 41 -1.18 -14.23 -12.74
CA ASP A 41 -2.42 -14.43 -12.01
C ASP A 41 -2.42 -13.53 -10.76
N LEU A 42 -3.09 -12.38 -10.85
CA LEU A 42 -3.21 -11.40 -9.77
C LEU A 42 -4.41 -11.67 -8.85
N LYS A 43 -5.07 -12.82 -8.97
CA LYS A 43 -6.23 -13.18 -8.13
C LYS A 43 -5.79 -13.54 -6.71
N ASN A 44 -4.72 -14.31 -6.58
CA ASN A 44 -4.15 -14.72 -5.30
C ASN A 44 -2.64 -14.43 -5.36
N VAL A 45 -2.18 -13.50 -4.53
CA VAL A 45 -0.78 -13.10 -4.49
C VAL A 45 -0.21 -13.51 -3.14
N MET A 46 0.85 -14.32 -3.11
CA MET A 46 1.44 -14.73 -1.84
C MET A 46 2.14 -13.55 -1.16
N TYR A 47 3.00 -12.83 -1.89
CA TYR A 47 3.74 -11.70 -1.35
C TYR A 47 3.66 -10.49 -2.28
N PHE A 48 3.27 -9.34 -1.74
CA PHE A 48 3.24 -8.09 -2.47
C PHE A 48 3.90 -6.96 -1.66
N GLU A 49 5.03 -6.46 -2.14
CA GLU A 49 5.72 -5.30 -1.58
C GLU A 49 5.62 -4.11 -2.53
N ILE A 50 5.16 -2.98 -1.99
CA ILE A 50 5.09 -1.69 -2.69
C ILE A 50 5.91 -0.67 -1.90
N VAL A 51 6.94 -0.11 -2.54
CA VAL A 51 7.75 0.98 -1.99
C VAL A 51 7.69 2.15 -2.95
N VAL A 52 7.17 3.28 -2.49
CA VAL A 52 6.96 4.47 -3.31
C VAL A 52 7.60 5.67 -2.64
N THR A 53 8.39 6.44 -3.40
CA THR A 53 8.93 7.72 -2.96
C THR A 53 8.72 8.81 -4.01
N GLY A 54 8.09 9.91 -3.61
CA GLY A 54 7.83 11.05 -4.50
C GLY A 54 6.58 10.88 -5.37
N GLU A 55 6.51 11.68 -6.44
CA GLU A 55 5.45 11.60 -7.45
C GLU A 55 5.52 10.28 -8.22
N THR A 56 4.36 9.65 -8.43
CA THR A 56 4.28 8.35 -9.11
C THR A 56 2.91 8.15 -9.75
N ILE A 57 2.88 7.31 -10.79
CA ILE A 57 1.68 6.80 -11.44
C ILE A 57 1.39 5.34 -11.06
N ILE A 58 2.20 4.74 -10.18
CA ILE A 58 2.21 3.29 -9.96
C ILE A 58 0.87 2.76 -9.46
N PHE A 59 0.17 3.52 -8.61
CA PHE A 59 -1.14 3.11 -8.13
C PHE A 59 -2.18 3.10 -9.24
N ASP A 60 -2.08 4.01 -10.22
CA ASP A 60 -2.96 4.01 -11.39
C ASP A 60 -2.65 2.85 -12.33
N VAL A 61 -1.38 2.46 -12.43
CA VAL A 61 -0.97 1.26 -13.18
C VAL A 61 -1.53 0.01 -12.50
N LEU A 62 -1.28 -0.16 -11.20
CA LEU A 62 -1.74 -1.31 -10.44
C LEU A 62 -3.28 -1.44 -10.44
N ASP A 63 -4.02 -0.33 -10.34
CA ASP A 63 -5.48 -0.32 -10.41
C ASP A 63 -6.05 -0.88 -11.72
N ARG A 64 -5.34 -0.71 -12.85
CA ARG A 64 -5.75 -1.25 -14.15
C ARG A 64 -5.67 -2.78 -14.23
N TYR A 65 -4.68 -3.37 -13.56
CA TYR A 65 -4.40 -4.81 -13.69
C TYR A 65 -5.00 -5.63 -12.55
N PHE A 66 -5.06 -5.08 -11.34
CA PHE A 66 -5.67 -5.74 -10.19
C PHE A 66 -7.20 -5.71 -10.29
N LYS A 67 -7.83 -6.84 -10.00
CA LYS A 67 -9.30 -6.99 -10.06
C LYS A 67 -9.89 -6.95 -8.66
N TYR A 68 -11.15 -6.53 -8.57
CA TYR A 68 -11.88 -6.60 -7.30
C TYR A 68 -11.94 -8.04 -6.80
N GLY A 69 -11.65 -8.22 -5.51
CA GLY A 69 -11.63 -9.55 -4.91
C GLY A 69 -10.25 -10.19 -4.87
N THR A 70 -9.18 -9.51 -5.31
CA THR A 70 -7.81 -9.99 -5.14
C THR A 70 -7.54 -10.27 -3.66
N THR A 71 -6.88 -11.40 -3.41
CA THR A 71 -6.37 -11.77 -2.09
C THR A 71 -4.86 -11.68 -2.08
N VAL A 72 -4.30 -11.22 -0.97
CA VAL A 72 -2.86 -11.15 -0.77
C VAL A 72 -2.50 -11.81 0.55
N GLU A 73 -1.60 -12.78 0.59
CA GLU A 73 -1.22 -13.36 1.88
C GLU A 73 -0.42 -12.35 2.71
N SER A 74 0.63 -11.76 2.16
CA SER A 74 1.44 -10.75 2.82
C SER A 74 1.58 -9.48 1.97
N LEU A 75 1.00 -8.38 2.45
CA LEU A 75 1.05 -7.06 1.81
C LEU A 75 1.89 -6.09 2.64
N GLN A 76 2.97 -5.58 2.04
CA GLN A 76 3.81 -4.54 2.62
C GLN A 76 3.75 -3.29 1.75
N ILE A 77 3.38 -2.15 2.33
CA ILE A 77 3.31 -0.87 1.64
C ILE A 77 4.10 0.18 2.41
N ASN A 78 5.03 0.84 1.73
CA ASN A 78 5.80 1.97 2.22
C ASN A 78 5.65 3.14 1.24
N ILE A 79 5.06 4.24 1.69
CA ILE A 79 4.80 5.40 0.82
C ILE A 79 5.43 6.62 1.46
N GLN A 80 6.37 7.26 0.78
CA GLN A 80 7.09 8.43 1.29
C GLN A 80 6.90 9.60 0.35
N LYS A 81 6.40 10.72 0.87
CA LYS A 81 6.30 11.98 0.12
C LYS A 81 5.58 11.81 -1.24
N CYS A 82 4.47 11.08 -1.28
CA CYS A 82 3.75 10.75 -2.51
C CYS A 82 2.39 11.45 -2.61
N PRO A 83 2.14 12.36 -3.56
CA PRO A 83 0.86 13.05 -3.70
C PRO A 83 -0.20 12.20 -4.45
N SER A 84 -0.32 10.90 -4.16
CA SER A 84 -1.20 9.98 -4.91
C SER A 84 -2.15 9.17 -4.00
N PHE A 85 -2.78 9.83 -3.02
CA PHE A 85 -3.77 9.19 -2.15
C PHE A 85 -4.98 8.64 -2.90
N GLU A 86 -5.49 9.37 -3.91
CA GLU A 86 -6.67 8.92 -4.66
C GLU A 86 -6.38 7.67 -5.49
N GLY A 87 -5.24 7.64 -6.21
CA GLY A 87 -4.79 6.46 -6.94
C GLY A 87 -4.58 5.27 -6.00
N PHE A 88 -3.89 5.50 -4.87
CA PHE A 88 -3.75 4.49 -3.81
C PHE A 88 -5.10 3.96 -3.33
N SER A 89 -6.06 4.84 -3.06
CA SER A 89 -7.40 4.50 -2.56
C SER A 89 -8.19 3.66 -3.56
N ARG A 90 -8.09 3.96 -4.87
CA ARG A 90 -8.72 3.13 -5.93
C ARG A 90 -8.11 1.74 -5.98
N PHE A 91 -6.78 1.67 -6.03
CA PHE A 91 -6.04 0.41 -6.08
C PHE A 91 -6.31 -0.47 -4.84
N ILE A 92 -6.18 0.07 -3.63
CA ILE A 92 -6.28 -0.72 -2.40
C ILE A 92 -7.66 -1.35 -2.21
N ARG A 93 -8.72 -0.74 -2.80
CA ARG A 93 -10.09 -1.28 -2.86
C ARG A 93 -10.24 -2.55 -3.68
N LYS A 94 -9.29 -2.88 -4.55
CA LYS A 94 -9.28 -4.15 -5.28
C LYS A 94 -8.96 -5.33 -4.37
N ILE A 95 -8.19 -5.08 -3.30
CA ILE A 95 -7.71 -6.09 -2.37
C ILE A 95 -8.77 -6.33 -1.29
N ARG A 96 -9.38 -7.52 -1.33
CA ARG A 96 -10.45 -7.91 -0.41
C ARG A 96 -9.92 -8.51 0.89
N TYR A 97 -8.85 -9.30 0.81
CA TYR A 97 -8.33 -10.05 1.95
C TYR A 97 -6.82 -9.95 2.03
N VAL A 98 -6.33 -9.74 3.25
CA VAL A 98 -4.90 -9.73 3.57
C VAL A 98 -4.62 -10.51 4.85
N THR A 99 -3.73 -11.50 4.82
CA THR A 99 -3.37 -12.25 6.05
C THR A 99 -2.43 -11.42 6.94
N TYR A 100 -1.36 -10.88 6.34
CA TYR A 100 -0.35 -10.05 7.00
C TYR A 100 -0.27 -8.69 6.33
N LEU A 101 -0.66 -7.64 7.05
CA LEU A 101 -0.62 -6.27 6.54
C LEU A 101 0.44 -5.46 7.27
N TRP A 102 1.43 -4.97 6.51
CA TRP A 102 2.43 -4.01 6.99
C TRP A 102 2.28 -2.69 6.23
N LEU A 103 1.91 -1.63 6.95
CA LEU A 103 1.85 -0.27 6.44
C LEU A 103 2.93 0.58 7.11
N ASN A 104 3.88 1.07 6.33
CA ASN A 104 5.00 1.86 6.83
C ASN A 104 4.94 3.30 6.32
N LYS A 105 4.83 4.26 7.24
CA LYS A 105 4.96 5.71 7.01
C LYS A 105 4.08 6.27 5.88
N LEU A 106 2.85 5.79 5.68
CA LEU A 106 1.96 6.21 4.58
C LEU A 106 1.84 7.75 4.45
N CYS A 107 2.73 8.37 3.67
CA CYS A 107 2.99 9.81 3.65
C CYS A 107 2.54 10.38 2.31
N PHE A 108 1.35 11.00 2.32
CA PHE A 108 0.73 11.52 1.10
C PHE A 108 0.93 13.04 0.88
N LEU A 109 2.08 13.61 1.29
CA LEU A 109 2.40 15.04 1.16
C LEU A 109 1.27 15.99 1.61
N SER A 110 0.67 15.72 2.77
CA SER A 110 -0.42 16.54 3.32
C SER A 110 -1.71 16.56 2.49
N GLN A 111 -1.90 15.62 1.54
CA GLN A 111 -3.19 15.43 0.91
C GLN A 111 -4.27 15.14 1.97
N PRO A 112 -5.48 15.70 1.82
CA PRO A 112 -6.56 15.45 2.76
C PRO A 112 -6.98 13.99 2.67
N ILE A 113 -6.76 13.26 3.75
CA ILE A 113 -7.26 11.89 3.94
C ILE A 113 -8.60 11.99 4.67
N PRO A 114 -9.67 11.34 4.19
CA PRO A 114 -10.94 11.32 4.91
C PRO A 114 -10.76 10.82 6.34
N VAL A 115 -11.34 11.55 7.30
CA VAL A 115 -11.18 11.27 8.74
C VAL A 115 -11.68 9.89 9.15
N ASP A 116 -12.58 9.32 8.37
CA ASP A 116 -13.19 8.01 8.58
C ASP A 116 -12.77 6.98 7.52
N PHE A 117 -11.66 7.24 6.82
CA PHE A 117 -11.11 6.32 5.85
C PHE A 117 -10.76 4.99 6.52
N THR A 118 -11.24 3.88 5.97
CA THR A 118 -10.94 2.53 6.45
C THR A 118 -10.33 1.72 5.33
N LEU A 119 -9.37 0.87 5.68
CA LEU A 119 -8.79 -0.06 4.73
C LEU A 119 -9.86 -1.08 4.29
N PRO A 120 -9.96 -1.42 2.99
CA PRO A 120 -11.00 -2.32 2.49
C PRO A 120 -10.96 -3.73 3.08
N MET A 121 -9.76 -4.21 3.39
CA MET A 121 -9.50 -5.52 3.99
C MET A 121 -9.54 -5.52 5.52
N ILE A 122 -9.90 -4.39 6.16
CA ILE A 122 -9.73 -4.21 7.61
C ILE A 122 -10.50 -5.23 8.45
N ASP A 123 -11.55 -5.85 7.90
CA ASP A 123 -12.44 -6.78 8.60
C ASP A 123 -11.98 -8.25 8.55
N ASN A 124 -10.92 -8.56 7.82
CA ASN A 124 -10.41 -9.93 7.71
C ASN A 124 -8.88 -9.99 7.64
N LEU A 125 -8.24 -9.44 8.67
CA LEU A 125 -6.81 -9.45 8.93
C LEU A 125 -6.46 -10.45 10.04
N ASN A 126 -5.33 -11.15 9.89
CA ASN A 126 -4.75 -11.92 10.98
C ASN A 126 -3.69 -11.11 11.73
N ASN A 127 -2.91 -10.29 11.01
CA ASN A 127 -1.85 -9.48 11.58
C ASN A 127 -1.81 -8.10 10.94
N LEU A 128 -1.73 -7.08 11.78
CA LEU A 128 -1.54 -5.68 11.36
C LEU A 128 -0.29 -5.10 12.03
N CYS A 129 0.60 -4.54 11.22
CA CYS A 129 1.65 -3.64 11.65
C CYS A 129 1.47 -2.31 10.92
N LEU A 130 1.28 -1.23 11.67
CA LEU A 130 1.10 0.11 11.13
C LEU A 130 2.06 1.08 11.82
N VAL A 131 2.88 1.76 11.02
CA VAL A 131 3.76 2.84 11.48
C VAL A 131 3.29 4.13 10.83
N GLU A 132 2.79 5.08 11.61
CA GLU A 132 2.26 6.34 11.07
C GLU A 132 3.36 7.30 10.62
N CYS A 133 3.08 8.14 9.61
CA CYS A 133 3.90 9.33 9.33
C CYS A 133 3.51 10.44 10.31
N GLU A 134 4.45 11.30 10.70
CA GLU A 134 4.15 12.54 11.45
C GLU A 134 3.18 13.48 10.71
N CYS A 135 3.11 13.31 9.38
CA CYS A 135 2.37 14.13 8.45
C CYS A 135 0.94 13.66 8.18
N THR A 136 0.59 12.42 8.54
CA THR A 136 -0.71 11.81 8.23
C THR A 136 -1.21 11.00 9.42
N LYS A 137 -2.47 11.22 9.79
CA LYS A 137 -3.17 10.41 10.80
C LYS A 137 -4.06 9.44 10.06
N PHE A 138 -3.55 8.25 9.82
CA PHE A 138 -4.25 7.22 9.04
C PHE A 138 -5.12 6.35 9.96
N VAL A 139 -4.66 6.12 11.19
CA VAL A 139 -5.39 5.43 12.23
C VAL A 139 -6.47 6.36 12.76
N ASN A 140 -7.72 5.89 12.71
CA ASN A 140 -8.88 6.61 13.22
C ASN A 140 -9.79 5.67 14.04
N PRO A 141 -10.72 6.23 14.85
CA PRO A 141 -11.58 5.43 15.72
C PRO A 141 -12.41 4.36 15.00
N LYS A 142 -12.87 4.65 13.77
CA LYS A 142 -13.65 3.71 12.95
C LYS A 142 -12.80 2.51 12.54
N MET A 143 -11.56 2.75 12.12
CA MET A 143 -10.61 1.67 11.79
C MET A 143 -10.30 0.79 13.01
N ILE A 144 -10.05 1.39 14.18
CA ILE A 144 -9.82 0.64 15.43
C ILE A 144 -11.05 -0.19 15.83
N THR A 145 -12.25 0.40 15.70
CA THR A 145 -13.50 -0.31 15.99
C THR A 145 -13.68 -1.51 15.07
N ASN A 146 -13.48 -1.33 13.76
CA ASN A 146 -13.56 -2.44 12.80
C ASN A 146 -12.53 -3.53 13.08
N LEU A 147 -11.29 -3.15 13.41
CA LEU A 147 -10.25 -4.09 13.81
C LEU A 147 -10.70 -4.99 14.97
N ASN A 148 -11.27 -4.39 16.02
CA ASN A 148 -11.69 -5.12 17.21
C ASN A 148 -12.99 -5.91 17.02
N CYS A 149 -13.98 -5.36 16.31
CA CYS A 149 -15.31 -5.95 16.20
C CYS A 149 -15.42 -7.02 15.11
N ASN A 150 -14.70 -6.85 14.00
CA ASN A 150 -14.94 -7.66 12.80
C ASN A 150 -13.90 -8.77 12.61
N ASN A 151 -12.70 -8.65 13.21
CA ASN A 151 -11.61 -9.60 12.99
C ASN A 151 -11.51 -10.64 14.09
N LYS A 152 -12.35 -11.69 14.02
CA LYS A 152 -12.30 -12.81 14.97
C LYS A 152 -10.97 -13.58 14.94
N ASN A 153 -10.22 -13.49 13.84
CA ASN A 153 -8.95 -14.19 13.63
C ASN A 153 -7.72 -13.30 13.89
N LEU A 154 -7.90 -12.07 14.37
CA LEU A 154 -6.81 -11.14 14.61
C LEU A 154 -5.93 -11.63 15.74
N LYS A 155 -4.68 -11.94 15.42
CA LYS A 155 -3.68 -12.44 16.38
C LYS A 155 -2.79 -11.34 16.91
N ARG A 156 -2.53 -10.32 16.10
CA ARG A 156 -1.58 -9.25 16.44
C ARG A 156 -1.95 -7.92 15.78
N ILE A 157 -1.94 -6.87 16.59
CA ILE A 157 -1.95 -5.48 16.16
C ILE A 157 -0.73 -4.80 16.76
N LEU A 158 0.08 -4.16 15.91
CA LEU A 158 1.10 -3.21 16.33
C LEU A 158 0.82 -1.87 15.65
N VAL A 159 0.64 -0.82 16.44
CA VAL A 159 0.49 0.55 15.94
C VAL A 159 1.57 1.41 16.59
N PHE A 160 2.40 2.01 15.76
CA PHE A 160 3.43 2.95 16.16
C PHE A 160 3.01 4.35 15.71
N LEU A 161 2.62 5.18 16.68
CA LEU A 161 2.22 6.55 16.45
C LEU A 161 3.47 7.44 16.52
N THR A 162 3.73 8.21 15.47
CA THR A 162 4.83 9.17 15.48
C THR A 162 4.30 10.50 16.01
N VAL A 163 4.66 10.84 17.24
CA VAL A 163 4.22 12.08 17.91
C VAL A 163 5.17 13.22 17.51
N ARG A 164 4.63 14.39 17.12
CA ARG A 164 5.44 15.59 16.91
C ARG A 164 6.15 15.95 18.21
N THR A 165 7.48 15.88 18.23
CA THR A 165 8.28 16.57 19.24
C THR A 165 8.29 18.05 18.89
N TRP A 166 7.58 18.86 19.67
CA TRP A 166 7.73 20.30 19.62
C TRP A 166 9.04 20.66 20.33
N ASN A 167 10.08 21.01 19.56
CA ASN A 167 11.17 21.78 20.13
C ASN A 167 10.65 23.19 20.35
N MET A 168 10.41 23.55 21.60
CA MET A 168 10.20 24.94 21.99
C MET A 168 11.56 25.66 21.80
N ASN A 169 11.66 26.48 20.75
CA ASN A 169 12.65 27.53 20.66
C ASN A 169 12.02 28.84 21.12
#